data_AF-A0AAW1NMP0-F1
#
_entry.id   AF-A0AAW1NMP0-F1
#
_cell.length_a   1.000
_cell.length_b   1.000
_cell.length_c   1.000
_cell.angle_alpha   90.00
_cell.angle_beta   90.00
_cell.angle_gamma   90.00
#
_symmetry.space_group_name_H-M   'P 1'
#
loop_
_entity.id
_entity.type
_entity.pdbx_description
1 polymer ?
#
loop_
_entity_poly.entity_id
_entity_poly.type
_entity_poly.pdbx_seq_one_letter_code
_entity_poly.pdbx_strand_id
1 'polypeptide(L)'
;MKLCTPASRTHSLKPWTPAAGVRHRFVRASAAKTQSSVPIKFIRSPGLKNQSHTAALASEATTSIDAEEEFCDEIPRGSSHFIATPRSTCTAPAESSVLLVLLPGAMLEPADYQMLTHRIQERGSASIAVWVANVYPVWQSLDWGAADMQQQGNDRMSGALQAVMEEAERQGFKPTALSTGRWENMFIVSHSSATQFAATLAFKQAGGLILLGSYLFPLVTSWGSLYEWSRPVLHLGGLRDGQVRPTRFAMPALQSADCAARFGTRYTAAFKPVILLPGINHGHMSNGETRTQSGDLEADISREAAAESIADTIVAFLKLHGPDSIEGKAKALDSLQQQCIRTAEHLSPFTEALGRGSISEAWKLALEHDNDNMGPSASHDSSRRYIAHPSELSMLERFAVNLQWRVIREAGLEDSFRRVRVMATVHVDVDSFIYSQPTTTSDYIMIQAYLYRPNLVPYGHRIPMAPHYILKIKSARGLAEAYDTGHNITCDDVLASQIHEEDMEQALGMVPEAARADFEARGKRWQCALDRDVLSSIKSPVQWVKDMPIELVDTGPRTTQVTSPVLKPQSSNREGGGRFTGSYYLKCLSLAAAVEWILCDGLRPSTASDGRD
;
A
#
# COMPACT_ATOMS: atom_id res chain seq x y z
N MET A 1 23.87 -63.02 15.67
CA MET A 1 22.62 -62.27 15.93
C MET A 1 22.57 -61.09 14.99
N LYS A 2 21.43 -60.85 14.31
CA LYS A 2 21.24 -59.64 13.47
C LYS A 2 20.54 -58.58 14.31
N LEU A 3 21.05 -57.35 14.31
CA LEU A 3 20.37 -56.19 14.90
C LEU A 3 19.44 -55.57 13.85
N CYS A 4 18.17 -55.42 14.20
CA CYS A 4 17.17 -54.80 13.33
C CYS A 4 17.20 -53.27 13.49
N THR A 5 17.29 -52.54 12.37
CA THR A 5 16.96 -51.12 12.31
C THR A 5 15.45 -50.93 12.05
N PRO A 6 14.79 -49.95 12.68
CA PRO A 6 13.38 -49.68 12.45
C PRO A 6 13.16 -48.93 11.13
N ALA A 7 12.17 -49.36 10.34
CA ALA A 7 11.82 -48.72 9.08
C ALA A 7 11.06 -47.40 9.32
N SER A 8 11.57 -46.30 8.74
CA SER A 8 10.89 -45.01 8.71
C SER A 8 9.66 -45.07 7.79
N ARG A 9 8.46 -45.07 8.36
CA ARG A 9 7.22 -44.86 7.60
C ARG A 9 7.09 -43.39 7.21
N THR A 10 7.40 -43.07 5.96
CA THR A 10 7.07 -41.77 5.36
C THR A 10 5.56 -41.71 5.10
N HIS A 11 4.85 -40.93 5.92
CA HIS A 11 3.45 -40.60 5.62
C HIS A 11 3.41 -39.62 4.44
N SER A 12 3.08 -40.14 3.25
CA SER A 12 2.72 -39.33 2.09
C SER A 12 1.45 -38.52 2.41
N LEU A 13 1.62 -37.24 2.72
CA LEU A 13 0.53 -36.27 2.69
C LEU A 13 0.13 -36.07 1.23
N LYS A 14 -1.05 -36.56 0.85
CA LYS A 14 -1.65 -36.20 -0.44
C LYS A 14 -1.99 -34.71 -0.43
N PRO A 15 -1.67 -33.95 -1.49
CA PRO A 15 -2.11 -32.56 -1.60
C PRO A 15 -3.64 -32.50 -1.61
N TRP A 16 -4.20 -31.62 -0.77
CA TRP A 16 -5.64 -31.40 -0.67
C TRP A 16 -6.11 -30.54 -1.85
N THR A 17 -6.73 -31.17 -2.85
CA THR A 17 -7.42 -30.44 -3.93
C THR A 17 -8.65 -29.71 -3.37
N PRO A 18 -8.76 -28.38 -3.53
CA PRO A 18 -9.97 -27.65 -3.13
C PRO A 18 -11.19 -28.19 -3.88
N ALA A 19 -12.30 -28.37 -3.18
CA ALA A 19 -13.54 -28.84 -3.79
C ALA A 19 -14.03 -27.85 -4.86
N ALA A 20 -14.06 -28.29 -6.13
CA ALA A 20 -14.63 -27.52 -7.22
C ALA A 20 -16.15 -27.34 -6.99
N GLY A 21 -16.59 -26.14 -6.59
CA GLY A 21 -18.00 -25.92 -6.28
C GLY A 21 -18.45 -24.53 -5.80
N VAL A 22 -17.54 -23.62 -5.41
CA VAL A 22 -17.93 -22.28 -4.92
C VAL A 22 -18.35 -21.38 -6.10
N ARG A 23 -19.64 -21.44 -6.46
CA ARG A 23 -20.27 -20.45 -7.35
C ARG A 23 -20.52 -19.15 -6.59
N HIS A 24 -19.57 -18.21 -6.66
CA HIS A 24 -19.76 -16.86 -6.13
C HIS A 24 -20.97 -16.17 -6.81
N ARG A 25 -22.08 -16.01 -6.06
CA ARG A 25 -23.17 -15.11 -6.47
C ARG A 25 -22.79 -13.67 -6.14
N PHE A 26 -22.05 -13.03 -7.05
CA PHE A 26 -21.93 -11.58 -7.04
C PHE A 26 -23.31 -10.95 -7.30
N VAL A 27 -23.84 -10.21 -6.33
CA VAL A 27 -25.02 -9.37 -6.53
C VAL A 27 -24.64 -8.23 -7.47
N ARG A 28 -25.08 -8.30 -8.73
CA ARG A 28 -24.93 -7.18 -9.67
C ARG A 28 -25.79 -6.01 -9.18
N ALA A 29 -25.14 -4.91 -8.77
CA ALA A 29 -25.80 -3.62 -8.70
C ALA A 29 -26.14 -3.17 -10.13
N SER A 30 -27.36 -3.45 -10.57
CA SER A 30 -27.88 -3.01 -11.86
C SER A 30 -28.20 -1.51 -11.80
N ALA A 31 -27.31 -0.68 -12.33
CA ALA A 31 -27.58 0.74 -12.55
C ALA A 31 -28.63 0.91 -13.68
N ALA A 32 -29.91 0.79 -13.32
CA ALA A 32 -31.02 1.06 -14.22
C ALA A 32 -31.08 2.58 -14.49
N LYS A 33 -30.81 2.98 -15.74
CA LYS A 33 -31.07 4.36 -16.21
C LYS A 33 -32.57 4.60 -16.36
N THR A 34 -33.26 4.95 -15.29
CA THR A 34 -34.58 5.58 -15.35
C THR A 34 -34.42 7.09 -15.45
N GLN A 35 -34.51 7.64 -16.66
CA GLN A 35 -34.79 9.06 -16.86
C GLN A 35 -36.26 9.32 -16.49
N SER A 36 -36.49 9.90 -15.31
CA SER A 36 -37.75 10.57 -14.99
C SER A 36 -37.45 11.92 -14.34
N SER A 37 -37.66 13.00 -15.09
CA SER A 37 -37.55 14.37 -14.61
C SER A 37 -38.71 14.70 -13.68
N VAL A 38 -38.46 14.75 -12.37
CA VAL A 38 -39.36 15.33 -11.37
C VAL A 38 -38.60 16.44 -10.63
N PRO A 39 -39.13 17.68 -10.56
CA PRO A 39 -38.38 18.81 -10.01
C PRO A 39 -38.27 18.71 -8.48
N ILE A 40 -37.03 18.71 -7.97
CA ILE A 40 -36.76 18.79 -6.54
C ILE A 40 -37.10 20.21 -6.05
N LYS A 41 -38.20 20.34 -5.30
CA LYS A 41 -38.48 21.55 -4.51
C LYS A 41 -37.53 21.60 -3.32
N PHE A 42 -36.58 22.53 -3.35
CA PHE A 42 -35.80 22.88 -2.17
C PHE A 42 -36.70 23.55 -1.12
N ILE A 43 -36.87 22.90 0.04
CA ILE A 43 -37.40 23.55 1.24
C ILE A 43 -36.23 24.34 1.85
N ARG A 44 -36.35 25.68 1.84
CA ARG A 44 -35.37 26.57 2.50
C ARG A 44 -35.67 26.67 3.99
N SER A 45 -34.69 26.37 4.83
CA SER A 45 -34.66 26.84 6.21
C SER A 45 -34.37 28.36 6.24
N PRO A 46 -35.01 29.14 7.11
CA PRO A 46 -34.82 30.59 7.16
C PRO A 46 -33.67 31.01 8.08
N GLY A 47 -32.95 32.06 7.69
CA GLY A 47 -32.24 32.92 8.65
C GLY A 47 -30.72 33.05 8.49
N LEU A 48 -30.30 33.91 7.55
CA LEU A 48 -29.26 34.93 7.77
C LEU A 48 -29.36 35.98 6.65
N LYS A 49 -29.15 37.26 6.99
CA LYS A 49 -29.38 38.42 6.11
C LYS A 49 -28.07 39.10 5.71
N ASN A 50 -28.16 39.90 4.65
CA ASN A 50 -27.19 40.90 4.14
C ASN A 50 -26.02 40.33 3.31
N GLN A 51 -25.59 40.96 2.21
CA GLN A 51 -26.15 42.10 1.44
C GLN A 51 -25.67 42.06 -0.03
N SER A 52 -26.47 42.67 -0.92
CA SER A 52 -26.24 43.16 -2.30
C SER A 52 -24.80 43.28 -2.87
N HIS A 53 -24.51 43.18 -4.19
CA HIS A 53 -25.25 43.70 -5.36
C HIS A 53 -25.04 42.91 -6.70
N THR A 54 -26.07 42.99 -7.55
CA THR A 54 -26.15 42.88 -9.05
C THR A 54 -24.84 43.01 -9.87
N ALA A 55 -24.55 42.17 -10.88
CA ALA A 55 -25.12 42.13 -12.26
C ALA A 55 -24.86 43.42 -13.09
N ALA A 56 -24.57 43.43 -14.40
CA ALA A 56 -24.40 42.40 -15.45
C ALA A 56 -23.24 42.85 -16.40
N LEU A 57 -23.02 42.46 -17.67
CA LEU A 57 -23.76 41.70 -18.70
C LEU A 57 -22.73 41.02 -19.67
N ALA A 58 -23.04 40.79 -20.95
CA ALA A 58 -22.14 40.24 -21.98
C ALA A 58 -22.11 41.11 -23.25
N SER A 59 -20.99 41.11 -23.99
CA SER A 59 -20.91 41.48 -25.41
C SER A 59 -19.77 40.74 -26.13
N GLU A 60 -19.96 40.48 -27.41
CA GLU A 60 -19.11 39.64 -28.25
C GLU A 60 -17.76 40.29 -28.60
N ALA A 61 -16.71 39.45 -28.73
CA ALA A 61 -15.55 39.76 -29.57
C ALA A 61 -14.89 38.44 -30.04
N THR A 62 -14.95 38.18 -31.34
CA THR A 62 -14.08 37.21 -32.00
C THR A 62 -12.71 37.84 -32.21
N THR A 63 -11.69 37.37 -31.49
CA THR A 63 -10.28 37.71 -31.74
C THR A 63 -9.42 36.44 -31.87
N SER A 64 -8.28 36.60 -32.54
CA SER A 64 -7.40 35.53 -33.02
C SER A 64 -6.77 34.69 -31.92
N ILE A 65 -6.48 33.43 -32.28
CA ILE A 65 -5.52 32.58 -31.58
C ILE A 65 -4.12 33.11 -31.92
N ASP A 66 -3.57 34.00 -31.10
CA ASP A 66 -2.19 34.48 -31.13
C ASP A 66 -1.82 35.05 -29.74
N ALA A 67 -1.70 34.19 -28.72
CA ALA A 67 -1.17 34.52 -27.39
C ALA A 67 -0.88 33.24 -26.57
N GLU A 68 0.31 32.65 -26.72
CA GLU A 68 0.80 31.53 -25.86
C GLU A 68 2.07 31.89 -25.06
N GLU A 69 2.45 33.18 -24.98
CA GLU A 69 3.74 33.62 -24.40
C GLU A 69 3.67 34.32 -23.01
N GLU A 70 2.48 34.52 -22.42
CA GLU A 70 2.33 35.37 -21.22
C GLU A 70 1.87 34.61 -19.96
N PHE A 71 2.50 33.45 -19.67
CA PHE A 71 2.33 32.75 -18.38
C PHE A 71 3.61 32.10 -17.83
N CYS A 72 4.73 32.79 -17.96
CA CYS A 72 5.96 32.51 -17.21
C CYS A 72 6.12 33.56 -16.09
N ASP A 73 5.30 33.45 -15.04
CA ASP A 73 5.56 34.16 -13.77
C ASP A 73 7.02 33.93 -13.34
N GLU A 74 7.73 35.00 -12.99
CA GLU A 74 9.17 34.94 -12.73
C GLU A 74 9.50 33.88 -11.66
N ILE A 75 10.17 32.80 -12.07
CA ILE A 75 10.84 31.88 -11.14
C ILE A 75 11.74 32.75 -10.24
N PRO A 76 11.53 32.78 -8.91
CA PRO A 76 12.19 33.76 -8.04
C PRO A 76 13.70 33.70 -8.22
N ARG A 77 14.36 34.83 -8.50
CA ARG A 77 15.77 34.89 -8.95
C ARG A 77 16.84 34.47 -7.92
N GLY A 78 16.43 33.76 -6.85
CA GLY A 78 17.30 33.01 -5.93
C GLY A 78 17.05 31.48 -5.93
N SER A 79 16.15 30.96 -6.76
CA SER A 79 15.76 29.55 -6.81
C SER A 79 16.46 28.77 -7.94
N SER A 80 17.80 28.75 -7.90
CA SER A 80 18.60 28.08 -8.93
C SER A 80 18.53 26.56 -8.82
N HIS A 81 18.18 25.89 -9.94
CA HIS A 81 18.41 24.45 -10.12
C HIS A 81 19.91 24.14 -9.98
N PHE A 82 20.26 23.02 -9.34
CA PHE A 82 21.65 22.61 -9.16
C PHE A 82 21.98 21.47 -10.12
N ILE A 83 22.93 21.68 -11.05
CA ILE A 83 23.43 20.63 -11.95
C ILE A 83 24.86 20.24 -11.55
N ALA A 84 25.04 18.98 -11.20
CA ALA A 84 26.34 18.34 -11.03
C ALA A 84 26.76 17.65 -12.35
N THR A 85 27.85 18.13 -12.93
CA THR A 85 28.52 17.48 -14.07
C THR A 85 29.19 16.18 -13.62
N PRO A 86 29.42 15.20 -14.53
CA PRO A 86 30.19 14.00 -14.22
C PRO A 86 31.58 14.37 -13.67
N ARG A 87 32.07 13.61 -12.68
CA ARG A 87 33.39 13.88 -12.08
C ARG A 87 34.50 13.86 -13.13
N SER A 88 35.54 14.66 -12.92
CA SER A 88 36.76 14.66 -13.75
C SER A 88 37.49 13.31 -13.80
N THR A 89 37.21 12.39 -12.88
CA THR A 89 37.70 11.00 -12.86
C THR A 89 36.87 10.04 -13.72
N CYS A 90 35.79 10.51 -14.35
CA CYS A 90 34.93 9.69 -15.21
C CYS A 90 35.64 9.32 -16.51
N THR A 91 35.76 8.03 -16.79
CA THR A 91 36.40 7.50 -18.01
C THR A 91 35.40 7.08 -19.08
N ALA A 92 34.10 7.16 -18.80
CA ALA A 92 33.04 6.82 -19.76
C ALA A 92 33.04 7.80 -20.96
N PRO A 93 32.77 7.33 -22.19
CA PRO A 93 32.60 8.20 -23.35
C PRO A 93 31.50 9.26 -23.13
N ALA A 94 31.62 10.42 -23.78
CA ALA A 94 30.58 11.46 -23.67
C ALA A 94 29.21 11.00 -24.24
N GLU A 95 29.24 10.13 -25.25
CA GLU A 95 28.05 9.43 -25.79
C GLU A 95 27.43 8.45 -24.76
N SER A 96 28.17 8.12 -23.70
CA SER A 96 27.71 7.33 -22.56
C SER A 96 27.19 8.16 -21.39
N SER A 97 26.65 9.35 -21.68
CA SER A 97 26.07 10.25 -20.68
C SER A 97 24.59 9.93 -20.40
N VAL A 98 24.23 9.98 -19.12
CA VAL A 98 22.85 9.89 -18.63
C VAL A 98 22.57 11.07 -17.72
N LEU A 99 21.41 11.71 -17.86
CA LEU A 99 20.93 12.77 -16.98
C LEU A 99 19.88 12.21 -16.01
N LEU A 100 20.19 12.27 -14.71
CA LEU A 100 19.22 12.12 -13.64
C LEU A 100 18.63 13.49 -13.30
N VAL A 101 17.31 13.64 -13.41
CA VAL A 101 16.63 14.86 -12.97
C VAL A 101 15.86 14.55 -11.69
N LEU A 102 16.39 15.00 -10.55
CA LEU A 102 15.90 14.70 -9.22
C LEU A 102 14.93 15.76 -8.74
N LEU A 103 13.72 15.30 -8.37
CA LEU A 103 12.61 16.09 -7.86
C LEU A 103 12.53 15.90 -6.33
N PRO A 104 12.89 16.92 -5.52
CA PRO A 104 12.84 16.83 -4.06
C PRO A 104 11.46 16.51 -3.51
N GLY A 105 11.38 15.70 -2.45
CA GLY A 105 10.16 15.49 -1.65
C GLY A 105 9.76 16.71 -0.82
N ALA A 106 8.66 16.61 -0.06
CA ALA A 106 8.10 17.74 0.70
C ALA A 106 9.05 18.31 1.76
N MET A 107 9.15 19.65 1.79
CA MET A 107 10.02 20.39 2.72
C MET A 107 11.48 19.93 2.61
N LEU A 108 11.96 19.70 1.39
CA LEU A 108 13.35 19.37 1.06
C LEU A 108 13.80 20.20 -0.14
N GLU A 109 15.06 20.58 -0.14
CA GLU A 109 15.72 21.44 -1.12
C GLU A 109 16.74 20.67 -1.97
N PRO A 110 17.21 21.21 -3.11
CA PRO A 110 18.27 20.61 -3.93
C PRO A 110 19.56 20.25 -3.17
N ALA A 111 19.86 20.98 -2.09
CA ALA A 111 21.04 20.76 -1.25
C ALA A 111 20.97 19.47 -0.42
N ASP A 112 19.78 19.01 -0.03
CA ASP A 112 19.60 17.83 0.82
C ASP A 112 20.15 16.54 0.18
N TYR A 113 20.16 16.50 -1.16
CA TYR A 113 20.55 15.34 -1.96
C TYR A 113 22.04 15.31 -2.34
N GLN A 114 22.83 16.34 -2.00
CA GLN A 114 24.24 16.46 -2.44
C GLN A 114 25.08 15.21 -2.17
N MET A 115 24.91 14.57 -1.00
CA MET A 115 25.62 13.33 -0.66
C MET A 115 25.22 12.16 -1.58
N LEU A 116 23.92 11.99 -1.85
CA LEU A 116 23.41 10.96 -2.74
C LEU A 116 23.84 11.22 -4.19
N THR A 117 23.72 12.46 -4.67
CA THR A 117 24.26 12.92 -5.95
C THR A 117 25.74 12.53 -6.10
N HIS A 118 26.57 12.89 -5.12
CA HIS A 118 28.00 12.59 -5.11
C HIS A 118 28.28 11.07 -5.19
N ARG A 119 27.54 10.24 -4.42
CA ARG A 119 27.69 8.77 -4.44
C ARG A 119 27.25 8.13 -5.74
N ILE A 120 26.14 8.56 -6.34
CA ILE A 120 25.68 8.08 -7.65
C ILE A 120 26.76 8.33 -8.71
N GLN A 121 27.33 9.54 -8.74
CA GLN A 121 28.40 9.88 -9.70
C GLN A 121 29.68 9.08 -9.45
N GLU A 122 30.02 8.80 -8.19
CA GLU A 122 31.16 7.94 -7.82
C GLU A 122 31.01 6.55 -8.43
N ARG A 123 29.88 5.89 -8.16
CA ARG A 123 29.61 4.51 -8.57
C ARG A 123 29.37 4.37 -10.07
N GLY A 124 28.87 5.42 -10.74
CA GLY A 124 28.69 5.48 -12.19
C GLY A 124 29.99 5.67 -12.98
N SER A 125 30.97 6.40 -12.42
CA SER A 125 32.12 6.99 -13.14
C SER A 125 32.98 6.04 -14.00
N ALA A 126 33.00 4.74 -13.67
CA ALA A 126 33.76 3.74 -14.43
C ALA A 126 33.10 3.32 -15.75
N SER A 127 31.79 3.55 -15.92
CA SER A 127 30.99 3.02 -17.04
C SER A 127 30.01 4.01 -17.66
N ILE A 128 29.47 4.96 -16.89
CA ILE A 128 28.45 5.91 -17.32
C ILE A 128 28.81 7.31 -16.82
N ALA A 129 28.75 8.31 -17.70
CA ALA A 129 28.91 9.70 -17.33
C ALA A 129 27.58 10.23 -16.76
N VAL A 130 27.39 10.09 -15.43
CA VAL A 130 26.14 10.47 -14.78
C VAL A 130 26.13 11.97 -14.45
N TRP A 131 25.25 12.69 -15.14
CA TRP A 131 24.83 14.04 -14.83
C TRP A 131 23.68 13.98 -13.82
N VAL A 132 23.64 14.89 -12.85
CA VAL A 132 22.55 14.95 -11.87
C VAL A 132 22.08 16.39 -11.70
N ALA A 133 20.81 16.64 -12.02
CA ALA A 133 20.15 17.92 -11.82
C ALA A 133 19.15 17.82 -10.67
N ASN A 134 19.44 18.47 -9.54
CA ASN A 134 18.52 18.60 -8.42
C ASN A 134 17.63 19.83 -8.67
N VAL A 135 16.35 19.60 -8.96
CA VAL A 135 15.39 20.63 -9.37
C VAL A 135 14.87 21.38 -8.16
N TYR A 136 14.84 22.72 -8.21
CA TYR A 136 14.14 23.51 -7.19
C TYR A 136 12.65 23.10 -7.11
N PRO A 137 12.07 22.90 -5.92
CA PRO A 137 10.76 22.27 -5.78
C PRO A 137 9.59 23.25 -6.05
N VAL A 138 9.45 23.70 -7.30
CA VAL A 138 8.38 24.62 -7.78
C VAL A 138 6.95 24.15 -7.51
N TRP A 139 6.78 22.87 -7.19
CA TRP A 139 5.50 22.26 -6.79
C TRP A 139 5.14 22.49 -5.30
N GLN A 140 6.11 22.83 -4.43
CA GLN A 140 5.84 23.08 -3.01
C GLN A 140 5.09 24.41 -2.77
N SER A 141 5.08 25.33 -3.75
CA SER A 141 4.34 26.61 -3.72
C SER A 141 2.97 26.56 -4.41
N LEU A 142 2.42 25.36 -4.67
CA LEU A 142 1.07 25.19 -5.19
C LEU A 142 0.01 25.36 -4.10
N ASP A 143 -1.14 25.92 -4.46
CA ASP A 143 -2.34 25.84 -3.62
C ASP A 143 -2.93 24.42 -3.72
N TRP A 144 -2.75 23.63 -2.66
CA TRP A 144 -3.28 22.27 -2.52
C TRP A 144 -4.81 22.20 -2.47
N GLY A 145 -5.49 23.34 -2.27
CA GLY A 145 -6.95 23.45 -2.36
C GLY A 145 -7.48 23.76 -3.76
N ALA A 146 -6.62 24.15 -4.71
CA ALA A 146 -7.04 24.55 -6.05
C ALA A 146 -7.50 23.35 -6.89
N ALA A 147 -8.62 23.50 -7.61
CA ALA A 147 -9.22 22.43 -8.42
C ALA A 147 -8.34 22.00 -9.60
N ASP A 148 -7.45 22.88 -10.05
CA ASP A 148 -6.49 22.73 -11.13
C ASP A 148 -5.04 22.54 -10.64
N MET A 149 -4.82 22.34 -9.33
CA MET A 149 -3.49 22.18 -8.72
C MET A 149 -2.59 21.17 -9.45
N GLN A 150 -3.15 20.03 -9.86
CA GLN A 150 -2.40 19.00 -10.59
C GLN A 150 -1.92 19.50 -11.96
N GLN A 151 -2.70 20.35 -12.64
CA GLN A 151 -2.34 20.94 -13.92
C GLN A 151 -1.23 21.98 -13.74
N GLN A 152 -1.43 22.96 -12.83
CA GLN A 152 -0.41 23.94 -12.48
C GLN A 152 0.93 23.29 -12.07
N GLY A 153 0.85 22.22 -11.26
CA GLY A 153 2.03 21.46 -10.85
C GLY A 153 2.72 20.73 -12.00
N ASN A 154 1.97 20.10 -12.92
CA ASN A 154 2.55 19.50 -14.12
C ASN A 154 3.24 20.55 -15.01
N ASP A 155 2.63 21.73 -15.19
CA ASP A 155 3.13 22.76 -16.10
C ASP A 155 4.39 23.45 -15.56
N ARG A 156 4.38 23.89 -14.28
CA ARG A 156 5.56 24.43 -13.60
C ARG A 156 6.73 23.45 -13.62
N MET A 157 6.45 22.17 -13.36
CA MET A 157 7.47 21.13 -13.39
C MET A 157 7.98 20.85 -14.80
N SER A 158 7.12 20.90 -15.83
CA SER A 158 7.55 20.77 -17.22
C SER A 158 8.48 21.90 -17.65
N GLY A 159 8.19 23.15 -17.27
CA GLY A 159 9.08 24.29 -17.50
C GLY A 159 10.43 24.13 -16.78
N ALA A 160 10.41 23.67 -15.53
CA ALA A 160 11.63 23.38 -14.76
C ALA A 160 12.48 22.25 -15.39
N LEU A 161 11.85 21.21 -15.95
CA LEU A 161 12.56 20.14 -16.67
C LEU A 161 13.22 20.65 -17.96
N GLN A 162 12.51 21.51 -18.71
CA GLN A 162 13.03 22.13 -19.93
C GLN A 162 14.26 23.01 -19.64
N ALA A 163 14.17 23.91 -18.66
CA ALA A 163 15.28 24.77 -18.25
C ALA A 163 16.51 23.97 -17.75
N VAL A 164 16.28 22.86 -17.05
CA VAL A 164 17.33 21.92 -16.63
C VAL A 164 18.00 21.22 -17.82
N MET A 165 17.23 20.84 -18.85
CA MET A 165 17.79 20.22 -20.05
C MET A 165 18.65 21.21 -20.84
N GLU A 166 18.15 22.43 -21.07
CA GLU A 166 18.87 23.50 -21.76
C GLU A 166 20.18 23.86 -21.04
N GLU A 167 20.16 23.93 -19.71
CA GLU A 167 21.36 24.18 -18.91
C GLU A 167 22.34 23.00 -18.96
N ALA A 168 21.86 21.76 -18.92
CA ALA A 168 22.71 20.58 -19.09
C ALA A 168 23.36 20.53 -20.48
N GLU A 169 22.59 20.80 -21.55
CA GLU A 169 23.10 20.94 -22.93
C GLU A 169 24.18 22.02 -23.03
N ARG A 170 23.93 23.20 -22.44
CA ARG A 170 24.88 24.31 -22.38
C ARG A 170 26.19 23.95 -21.66
N GLN A 171 26.13 23.05 -20.68
CA GLN A 171 27.30 22.51 -19.98
C GLN A 171 27.97 21.34 -20.72
N GLY A 172 27.38 20.81 -21.80
CA GLY A 172 27.94 19.78 -22.66
C GLY A 172 27.29 18.40 -22.58
N PHE A 173 26.16 18.25 -21.88
CA PHE A 173 25.32 17.05 -21.99
C PHE A 173 24.79 16.92 -23.43
N LYS A 174 24.61 15.68 -23.89
CA LYS A 174 24.07 15.38 -25.22
C LYS A 174 22.78 14.56 -25.07
N PRO A 175 21.59 15.17 -25.14
CA PRO A 175 20.35 14.43 -25.06
C PRO A 175 20.12 13.59 -26.30
N THR A 176 19.63 12.36 -26.10
CA THR A 176 19.18 11.46 -27.16
C THR A 176 17.67 11.60 -27.32
N ALA A 177 17.24 12.54 -28.16
CA ALA A 177 15.82 12.79 -28.41
C ALA A 177 15.25 11.80 -29.44
N LEU A 178 14.09 11.23 -29.13
CA LEU A 178 13.27 10.45 -30.06
C LEU A 178 12.37 11.36 -30.92
N SER A 179 11.86 10.80 -32.01
CA SER A 179 10.79 11.39 -32.82
C SER A 179 9.50 11.72 -32.05
N THR A 180 9.32 11.17 -30.83
CA THR A 180 8.21 11.52 -29.92
C THR A 180 8.49 12.71 -29.01
N GLY A 181 9.64 13.38 -29.14
CA GLY A 181 10.09 14.45 -28.23
C GLY A 181 10.55 13.96 -26.85
N ARG A 182 10.70 12.64 -26.64
CA ARG A 182 11.24 12.07 -25.39
C ARG A 182 12.77 12.00 -25.44
N TRP A 183 13.43 12.29 -24.32
CA TRP A 183 14.86 12.06 -24.14
C TRP A 183 15.13 10.66 -23.56
N GLU A 184 15.78 9.77 -24.32
CA GLU A 184 16.03 8.37 -23.90
C GLU A 184 17.04 8.26 -22.75
N ASN A 185 18.06 9.11 -22.76
CA ASN A 185 19.10 9.15 -21.73
C ASN A 185 18.79 10.12 -20.58
N MET A 186 17.53 10.52 -20.41
CA MET A 186 17.04 11.25 -19.23
C MET A 186 16.18 10.33 -18.37
N PHE A 187 16.42 10.31 -17.06
CA PHE A 187 15.60 9.62 -16.07
C PHE A 187 15.13 10.62 -15.01
N ILE A 188 13.84 10.61 -14.71
CA ILE A 188 13.31 11.40 -13.60
C ILE A 188 13.45 10.57 -12.32
N VAL A 189 14.07 11.15 -11.30
CA VAL A 189 14.10 10.63 -9.93
C VAL A 189 13.12 11.46 -9.12
N SER A 190 12.19 10.86 -8.39
CA SER A 190 11.27 11.60 -7.52
C SER A 190 11.22 11.00 -6.13
N HIS A 191 11.33 11.85 -5.12
CA HIS A 191 11.26 11.44 -3.72
C HIS A 191 9.88 11.74 -3.14
N SER A 192 9.28 10.77 -2.45
CA SER A 192 8.10 10.97 -1.61
C SER A 192 6.92 11.58 -2.38
N SER A 193 6.36 12.70 -1.92
CA SER A 193 5.23 13.40 -2.54
C SER A 193 5.48 13.92 -3.96
N ALA A 194 6.72 14.18 -4.38
CA ALA A 194 7.02 14.68 -5.73
C ALA A 194 6.59 13.72 -6.85
N THR A 195 6.43 12.43 -6.51
CA THR A 195 5.92 11.39 -7.40
C THR A 195 4.52 11.68 -7.96
N GLN A 196 3.73 12.54 -7.30
CA GLN A 196 2.41 12.98 -7.80
C GLN A 196 2.48 13.73 -9.15
N PHE A 197 3.60 14.40 -9.43
CA PHE A 197 3.83 15.09 -10.71
C PHE A 197 4.79 14.28 -11.62
N ALA A 198 5.76 13.60 -11.01
CA ALA A 198 6.85 12.92 -11.72
C ALA A 198 6.38 11.87 -12.74
N ALA A 199 5.33 11.10 -12.43
CA ALA A 199 4.92 9.99 -13.30
C ALA A 199 4.36 10.47 -14.65
N THR A 200 3.53 11.52 -14.67
CA THR A 200 3.02 12.13 -15.91
C THR A 200 4.13 12.73 -16.76
N LEU A 201 5.10 13.37 -16.13
CA LEU A 201 6.26 13.97 -16.81
C LEU A 201 7.18 12.89 -17.37
N ALA A 202 7.53 11.88 -16.58
CA ALA A 202 8.43 10.80 -16.99
C ALA A 202 7.85 9.99 -18.15
N PHE A 203 6.54 9.71 -18.13
CA PHE A 203 5.88 9.00 -19.23
C PHE A 203 5.98 9.77 -20.57
N LYS A 204 5.88 11.10 -20.53
CA LYS A 204 5.95 11.99 -21.70
C LYS A 204 7.39 12.22 -22.17
N GLN A 205 8.28 12.57 -21.25
CA GLN A 205 9.57 13.22 -21.55
C GLN A 205 10.82 12.38 -21.24
N ALA A 206 10.74 11.37 -20.37
CA ALA A 206 11.91 10.65 -19.85
C ALA A 206 12.00 9.18 -20.30
N GLY A 207 13.21 8.70 -20.52
CA GLY A 207 13.52 7.30 -20.82
C GLY A 207 13.08 6.34 -19.72
N GLY A 208 13.10 6.78 -18.46
CA GLY A 208 12.59 6.02 -17.31
C GLY A 208 12.31 6.86 -16.07
N LEU A 209 11.82 6.19 -15.03
CA LEU A 209 11.41 6.77 -13.75
C LEU A 209 12.07 6.03 -12.58
N ILE A 210 12.50 6.77 -11.56
CA ILE A 210 13.00 6.24 -10.28
C ILE A 210 12.19 6.88 -9.16
N LEU A 211 11.64 6.05 -8.28
CA LEU A 211 10.76 6.43 -7.18
C LEU A 211 11.48 6.13 -5.86
N LEU A 212 11.92 7.17 -5.15
CA LEU A 212 12.60 7.07 -3.87
C LEU A 212 11.59 7.26 -2.74
N GLY A 213 11.50 6.31 -1.81
CA GLY A 213 10.52 6.37 -0.72
C GLY A 213 9.09 6.60 -1.23
N SER A 214 8.73 6.07 -2.40
CA SER A 214 7.43 6.29 -3.05
C SER A 214 7.10 5.20 -4.07
N TYR A 215 5.87 5.24 -4.59
CA TYR A 215 5.36 4.26 -5.55
C TYR A 215 4.34 4.89 -6.51
N LEU A 216 4.06 4.24 -7.63
CA LEU A 216 3.01 4.70 -8.55
C LEU A 216 1.63 4.58 -7.89
N PHE A 217 0.97 5.71 -7.64
CA PHE A 217 -0.35 5.78 -6.99
C PHE A 217 -1.49 5.58 -8.01
N PRO A 218 -2.33 4.53 -7.91
CA PRO A 218 -3.45 4.29 -8.83
C PRO A 218 -4.55 5.36 -8.82
N LEU A 219 -4.50 6.31 -7.87
CA LEU A 219 -5.44 7.43 -7.73
C LEU A 219 -4.98 8.69 -8.47
N VAL A 220 -3.68 8.90 -8.62
CA VAL A 220 -3.11 10.09 -9.28
C VAL A 220 -2.86 9.81 -10.77
N THR A 221 -2.67 8.54 -11.13
CA THR A 221 -2.32 8.14 -12.49
C THR A 221 -3.49 7.54 -13.26
N SER A 222 -3.54 7.80 -14.57
CA SER A 222 -4.46 7.11 -15.48
C SER A 222 -4.16 5.61 -15.58
N TRP A 223 -2.91 5.21 -15.38
CA TRP A 223 -2.47 3.80 -15.33
C TRP A 223 -3.08 3.08 -14.12
N GLY A 224 -3.84 2.01 -14.37
CA GLY A 224 -4.42 1.14 -13.35
C GLY A 224 -3.45 0.09 -12.80
N SER A 225 -2.31 -0.14 -13.47
CA SER A 225 -1.35 -1.18 -13.12
C SER A 225 0.07 -0.90 -13.64
N LEU A 226 1.06 -1.53 -13.01
CA LEU A 226 2.46 -1.53 -13.43
C LEU A 226 2.66 -2.07 -14.87
N TYR A 227 1.72 -2.85 -15.40
CA TYR A 227 1.69 -3.34 -16.79
C TYR A 227 1.49 -2.22 -17.82
N GLU A 228 0.63 -1.26 -17.50
CA GLU A 228 0.28 -0.15 -18.40
C GLU A 228 1.43 0.88 -18.50
N TRP A 229 2.35 0.85 -17.53
CA TRP A 229 3.56 1.65 -17.55
C TRP A 229 4.59 1.09 -18.54
N SER A 230 4.59 1.61 -19.77
CA SER A 230 5.41 1.12 -20.89
C SER A 230 6.92 1.45 -20.82
N ARG A 231 7.40 2.07 -19.73
CA ARG A 231 8.80 2.48 -19.55
C ARG A 231 9.48 1.70 -18.43
N PRO A 232 10.82 1.71 -18.32
CA PRO A 232 11.52 1.38 -17.08
C PRO A 232 10.96 2.19 -15.91
N VAL A 233 10.69 1.53 -14.78
CA VAL A 233 10.45 2.18 -13.48
C VAL A 233 11.06 1.37 -12.34
N LEU A 234 11.88 2.01 -11.54
CA LEU A 234 12.43 1.49 -10.29
C LEU A 234 11.64 2.06 -9.11
N HIS A 235 11.05 1.19 -8.29
CA HIS A 235 10.52 1.55 -6.98
C HIS A 235 11.58 1.21 -5.92
N LEU A 236 12.08 2.21 -5.19
CA LEU A 236 13.17 2.06 -4.22
C LEU A 236 12.76 2.66 -2.87
N GLY A 237 12.47 1.79 -1.91
CA GLY A 237 12.15 2.17 -0.53
C GLY A 237 13.19 1.66 0.47
N GLY A 238 12.98 1.98 1.74
CA GLY A 238 13.74 1.42 2.85
C GLY A 238 12.87 0.56 3.76
N LEU A 239 13.44 -0.49 4.35
CA LEU A 239 12.73 -1.34 5.32
C LEU A 239 12.39 -0.60 6.64
N ARG A 240 13.04 0.53 6.91
CA ARG A 240 12.76 1.41 8.05
C ARG A 240 12.02 2.69 7.62
N ASP A 241 11.50 2.78 6.38
CA ASP A 241 10.72 3.93 5.93
C ASP A 241 9.36 3.93 6.65
N GLY A 242 9.25 4.68 7.75
CA GLY A 242 8.03 4.71 8.55
C GLY A 242 6.97 5.66 8.00
N GLN A 243 7.35 6.59 7.12
CA GLN A 243 6.42 7.56 6.53
C GLN A 243 5.57 6.91 5.44
N VAL A 244 6.23 6.21 4.51
CA VAL A 244 5.57 5.51 3.41
C VAL A 244 5.34 4.04 3.71
N ARG A 245 6.04 3.41 4.67
CA ARG A 245 5.85 2.03 5.14
C ARG A 245 6.27 0.96 4.12
N PRO A 246 7.04 -0.08 4.52
CA PRO A 246 7.35 -1.24 3.67
C PRO A 246 6.09 -1.87 3.05
N THR A 247 5.00 -1.95 3.81
CA THR A 247 3.72 -2.53 3.37
C THR A 247 3.10 -1.82 2.16
N ARG A 248 3.32 -0.51 1.96
CA ARG A 248 2.84 0.19 0.76
C ARG A 248 3.52 -0.29 -0.51
N PHE A 249 4.76 -0.78 -0.43
CA PHE A 249 5.47 -1.40 -1.55
C PHE A 249 4.99 -2.82 -1.86
N ALA A 250 4.20 -3.47 -0.99
CA ALA A 250 3.70 -4.82 -1.24
C ALA A 250 2.77 -4.91 -2.47
N MET A 251 2.04 -3.84 -2.79
CA MET A 251 1.17 -3.80 -3.96
C MET A 251 1.95 -3.69 -5.30
N PRO A 252 2.90 -2.75 -5.49
CA PRO A 252 3.75 -2.76 -6.67
C PRO A 252 4.66 -4.01 -6.70
N ALA A 253 5.10 -4.56 -5.55
CA ALA A 253 5.87 -5.80 -5.52
C ALA A 253 5.05 -7.02 -6.01
N LEU A 254 3.76 -7.11 -5.66
CA LEU A 254 2.82 -8.07 -6.24
C LEU A 254 2.69 -7.92 -7.75
N GLN A 255 2.56 -6.69 -8.25
CA GLN A 255 2.50 -6.42 -9.69
C GLN A 255 3.84 -6.71 -10.38
N SER A 256 4.97 -6.54 -9.69
CA SER A 256 6.30 -6.93 -10.16
C SER A 256 6.40 -8.46 -10.25
N ALA A 257 5.95 -9.22 -9.25
CA ALA A 257 5.95 -10.68 -9.30
C ALA A 257 5.06 -11.27 -10.41
N ASP A 258 3.89 -10.67 -10.67
CA ASP A 258 3.02 -11.06 -11.80
C ASP A 258 3.56 -10.51 -13.15
N CYS A 259 4.37 -9.44 -13.19
CA CYS A 259 5.26 -9.17 -14.34
C CYS A 259 6.29 -10.30 -14.54
N ALA A 260 6.90 -10.80 -13.46
CA ALA A 260 7.93 -11.84 -13.54
C ALA A 260 7.35 -13.15 -14.08
N ALA A 261 6.19 -13.57 -13.60
CA ALA A 261 5.49 -14.76 -14.08
C ALA A 261 5.03 -14.66 -15.57
N ARG A 262 4.83 -13.45 -16.10
CA ARG A 262 4.36 -13.24 -17.49
C ARG A 262 5.48 -12.96 -18.49
N PHE A 263 6.49 -12.19 -18.12
CA PHE A 263 7.52 -11.66 -19.04
C PHE A 263 8.93 -12.16 -18.70
N GLY A 264 9.04 -12.99 -17.67
CA GLY A 264 10.30 -13.47 -17.12
C GLY A 264 10.86 -12.57 -16.04
N THR A 265 11.62 -13.17 -15.14
CA THR A 265 12.19 -12.52 -13.96
C THR A 265 13.27 -11.52 -14.36
N ARG A 266 14.05 -11.83 -15.41
CA ARG A 266 15.09 -10.95 -15.97
C ARG A 266 14.50 -9.69 -16.60
N TYR A 267 13.41 -9.80 -17.36
CA TYR A 267 12.71 -8.61 -17.87
C TYR A 267 12.19 -7.75 -16.72
N THR A 268 11.59 -8.37 -15.71
CA THR A 268 10.98 -7.66 -14.59
C THR A 268 12.02 -6.95 -13.72
N ALA A 269 13.12 -7.63 -13.37
CA ALA A 269 14.23 -7.02 -12.63
C ALA A 269 14.87 -5.84 -13.40
N ALA A 270 14.87 -5.89 -14.75
CA ALA A 270 15.33 -4.78 -15.57
C ALA A 270 14.34 -3.61 -15.63
N PHE A 271 13.06 -3.88 -15.94
CA PHE A 271 12.09 -2.84 -16.32
C PHE A 271 11.14 -2.42 -15.20
N LYS A 272 10.83 -3.31 -14.26
CA LYS A 272 9.82 -3.14 -13.21
C LYS A 272 10.31 -3.54 -11.80
N PRO A 273 11.59 -3.28 -11.41
CA PRO A 273 12.06 -3.68 -10.09
C PRO A 273 11.36 -2.90 -8.97
N VAL A 274 11.05 -3.63 -7.89
CA VAL A 274 10.53 -3.09 -6.63
C VAL A 274 11.46 -3.59 -5.52
N ILE A 275 12.17 -2.65 -4.89
CA ILE A 275 13.29 -2.91 -4.00
C ILE A 275 13.09 -2.18 -2.68
N LEU A 276 13.25 -2.89 -1.57
CA LEU A 276 13.38 -2.32 -0.24
C LEU A 276 14.77 -2.61 0.34
N LEU A 277 15.48 -1.54 0.71
CA LEU A 277 16.84 -1.64 1.25
C LEU A 277 16.81 -1.76 2.78
N PRO A 278 17.61 -2.69 3.39
CA PRO A 278 17.64 -2.88 4.83
C PRO A 278 18.24 -1.69 5.56
N GLY A 279 17.73 -1.38 6.75
CA GLY A 279 18.24 -0.32 7.62
C GLY A 279 18.00 1.12 7.17
N ILE A 280 17.43 1.35 5.97
CA ILE A 280 17.17 2.68 5.41
C ILE A 280 15.77 3.15 5.79
N ASN A 281 15.64 4.42 6.24
CA ASN A 281 14.37 5.08 6.52
C ASN A 281 14.02 6.13 5.45
N HIS A 282 12.93 6.89 5.63
CA HIS A 282 12.51 7.86 4.63
C HIS A 282 13.53 9.00 4.48
N GLY A 283 14.00 9.57 5.59
CA GLY A 283 15.01 10.64 5.61
C GLY A 283 16.31 10.28 4.89
N HIS A 284 16.75 9.02 4.94
CA HIS A 284 17.95 8.55 4.25
C HIS A 284 17.88 8.59 2.71
N MET A 285 16.70 8.79 2.11
CA MET A 285 16.57 9.06 0.68
C MET A 285 16.98 10.49 0.28
N SER A 286 17.28 11.35 1.26
CA SER A 286 17.77 12.73 1.05
C SER A 286 18.90 13.10 2.04
N ASN A 287 18.57 13.81 3.12
CA ASN A 287 19.51 14.40 4.06
C ASN A 287 19.80 13.54 5.30
N GLY A 288 19.13 12.42 5.46
CA GLY A 288 19.24 11.53 6.62
C GLY A 288 18.52 12.01 7.87
N GLU A 289 17.81 13.14 7.83
CA GLU A 289 17.05 13.64 8.97
C GLU A 289 15.80 12.78 9.18
N THR A 290 15.79 12.02 10.27
CA THR A 290 14.66 11.16 10.62
C THR A 290 13.51 12.02 11.15
N ARG A 291 12.36 11.98 10.47
CA ARG A 291 11.16 12.77 10.86
C ARG A 291 10.19 11.90 11.68
N THR A 292 10.56 11.57 12.91
CA THR A 292 9.75 10.73 13.82
C THR A 292 8.35 11.31 14.06
N GLN A 293 8.21 12.64 14.11
CA GLN A 293 6.93 13.36 14.18
C GLN A 293 6.03 13.15 12.94
N SER A 294 6.59 12.67 11.83
CA SER A 294 5.86 12.24 10.63
C SER A 294 5.60 10.73 10.58
N GLY A 295 5.99 9.99 11.63
CA GLY A 295 5.87 8.54 11.73
C GLY A 295 7.03 7.75 11.12
N ASP A 296 8.13 8.41 10.77
CA ASP A 296 9.36 7.75 10.30
C ASP A 296 10.02 6.92 11.40
N LEU A 297 10.76 5.86 11.03
CA LEU A 297 11.49 5.04 12.00
C LEU A 297 12.95 5.46 12.08
N GLU A 298 13.59 5.20 13.21
CA GLU A 298 15.06 5.25 13.30
C GLU A 298 15.67 4.23 12.32
N ALA A 299 16.71 4.66 11.61
CA ALA A 299 17.49 3.84 10.69
C ALA A 299 18.54 2.99 11.44
N ASP A 300 19.02 1.94 10.76
CA ASP A 300 19.95 0.95 11.35
C ASP A 300 21.41 1.11 10.86
N ILE A 301 21.62 1.98 9.88
CA ILE A 301 22.92 2.26 9.25
C ILE A 301 23.16 3.77 9.18
N SER A 302 24.40 4.21 8.91
CA SER A 302 24.68 5.65 8.75
C SER A 302 24.12 6.19 7.43
N ARG A 303 23.99 7.53 7.36
CA ARG A 303 23.56 8.25 6.15
C ARG A 303 24.46 7.93 4.95
N GLU A 304 25.76 7.82 5.16
CA GLU A 304 26.75 7.53 4.12
C GLU A 304 26.57 6.11 3.57
N ALA A 305 26.38 5.13 4.45
CA ALA A 305 26.13 3.74 4.08
C ALA A 305 24.78 3.59 3.34
N ALA A 306 23.75 4.32 3.77
CA ALA A 306 22.48 4.39 3.08
C ALA A 306 22.62 5.02 1.68
N ALA A 307 23.29 6.16 1.57
CA ALA A 307 23.54 6.85 0.30
C ALA A 307 24.35 5.97 -0.68
N GLU A 308 25.30 5.18 -0.19
CA GLU A 308 26.01 4.19 -1.00
C GLU A 308 25.09 3.07 -1.50
N SER A 309 24.28 2.45 -0.64
CA SER A 309 23.36 1.38 -1.04
C SER A 309 22.27 1.86 -2.02
N ILE A 310 21.77 3.09 -1.85
CA ILE A 310 20.82 3.72 -2.77
C ILE A 310 21.51 4.00 -4.11
N ALA A 311 22.72 4.57 -4.09
CA ALA A 311 23.50 4.86 -5.29
C ALA A 311 23.85 3.59 -6.09
N ASP A 312 24.26 2.52 -5.42
CA ASP A 312 24.58 1.22 -6.05
C ASP A 312 23.36 0.65 -6.78
N THR A 313 22.17 0.79 -6.19
CA THR A 313 20.90 0.34 -6.78
C THR A 313 20.49 1.19 -7.98
N ILE A 314 20.59 2.52 -7.87
CA ILE A 314 20.30 3.46 -8.96
C ILE A 314 21.27 3.23 -10.14
N VAL A 315 22.57 3.11 -9.88
CA VAL A 315 23.58 2.91 -10.92
C VAL A 315 23.42 1.54 -11.60
N ALA A 316 23.06 0.48 -10.87
CA ALA A 316 22.70 -0.80 -11.49
C ALA A 316 21.52 -0.64 -12.46
N PHE A 317 20.46 0.08 -12.07
CA PHE A 317 19.33 0.34 -12.95
C PHE A 317 19.71 1.17 -14.19
N LEU A 318 20.54 2.21 -14.01
CA LEU A 318 21.07 3.00 -15.13
C LEU A 318 21.95 2.19 -16.08
N LYS A 319 22.71 1.20 -15.60
CA LYS A 319 23.52 0.32 -16.46
C LYS A 319 22.70 -0.49 -17.44
N LEU A 320 21.50 -0.94 -17.04
CA LEU A 320 20.63 -1.72 -17.93
C LEU A 320 20.10 -0.87 -19.09
N HIS A 321 19.60 0.32 -18.78
CA HIS A 321 18.90 1.19 -19.75
C HIS A 321 19.81 2.21 -20.44
N GLY A 322 20.98 2.47 -19.87
CA GLY A 322 22.04 3.28 -20.47
C GLY A 322 23.06 2.44 -21.24
N PRO A 323 24.12 3.08 -21.77
CA PRO A 323 25.25 2.40 -22.38
C PRO A 323 26.21 1.86 -21.30
N ASP A 324 26.40 0.55 -21.29
CA ASP A 324 27.41 -0.18 -20.51
C ASP A 324 27.77 -1.46 -21.28
N SER A 325 28.92 -2.03 -20.96
CA SER A 325 29.39 -3.36 -21.36
C SER A 325 28.35 -4.46 -21.10
N ILE A 326 28.35 -5.51 -21.93
CA ILE A 326 27.45 -6.67 -21.76
C ILE A 326 27.63 -7.31 -20.36
N GLU A 327 28.87 -7.40 -19.88
CA GLU A 327 29.18 -7.92 -18.55
C GLU A 327 28.68 -7.00 -17.42
N GLY A 328 28.84 -5.67 -17.57
CA GLY A 328 28.31 -4.69 -16.62
C GLY A 328 26.78 -4.74 -16.52
N LYS A 329 26.09 -4.88 -17.66
CA LYS A 329 24.64 -5.11 -17.72
C LYS A 329 24.24 -6.42 -17.08
N ALA A 330 24.94 -7.52 -17.33
CA ALA A 330 24.64 -8.82 -16.71
C ALA A 330 24.74 -8.73 -15.17
N LYS A 331 25.85 -8.19 -14.63
CA LYS A 331 26.05 -8.00 -13.18
C LYS A 331 25.01 -7.07 -12.55
N ALA A 332 24.65 -5.99 -13.24
CA ALA A 332 23.63 -5.06 -12.77
C ALA A 332 22.24 -5.73 -12.71
N LEU A 333 21.90 -6.54 -13.72
CA LEU A 333 20.65 -7.28 -13.78
C LEU A 333 20.55 -8.32 -12.67
N ASP A 334 21.59 -9.13 -12.50
CA ASP A 334 21.64 -10.15 -11.45
C ASP A 334 21.53 -9.51 -10.04
N SER A 335 22.19 -8.37 -9.82
CA SER A 335 22.07 -7.60 -8.58
C SER A 335 20.64 -7.12 -8.31
N LEU A 336 19.97 -6.51 -9.30
CA LEU A 336 18.58 -6.04 -9.16
C LEU A 336 17.59 -7.19 -8.97
N GLN A 337 17.80 -8.32 -9.66
CA GLN A 337 16.99 -9.53 -9.50
C GLN A 337 17.08 -10.06 -8.06
N GLN A 338 18.29 -10.16 -7.49
CA GLN A 338 18.50 -10.58 -6.09
C GLN A 338 17.96 -9.58 -5.06
N GLN A 339 17.83 -8.29 -5.42
CA GLN A 339 17.18 -7.29 -4.56
C GLN A 339 15.64 -7.39 -4.63
N CYS A 340 15.08 -7.68 -5.81
CA CYS A 340 13.64 -7.95 -5.96
C CYS A 340 13.22 -9.21 -5.18
N ILE A 341 14.01 -10.30 -5.25
CA ILE A 341 13.76 -11.55 -4.50
C ILE A 341 13.72 -11.29 -2.99
N ARG A 342 14.75 -10.64 -2.43
CA ARG A 342 14.78 -10.29 -0.99
C ARG A 342 13.62 -9.38 -0.56
N THR A 343 13.20 -8.48 -1.44
CA THR A 343 12.02 -7.62 -1.21
C THR A 343 10.73 -8.43 -1.22
N ALA A 344 10.61 -9.40 -2.13
CA ALA A 344 9.49 -10.33 -2.20
C ALA A 344 9.42 -11.22 -0.94
N GLU A 345 10.54 -11.79 -0.48
CA GLU A 345 10.63 -12.56 0.77
C GLU A 345 10.16 -11.74 1.98
N HIS A 346 10.60 -10.48 2.09
CA HIS A 346 10.24 -9.62 3.22
C HIS A 346 8.75 -9.24 3.23
N LEU A 347 8.14 -9.01 2.06
CA LEU A 347 6.76 -8.53 1.95
C LEU A 347 5.72 -9.66 1.80
N SER A 348 6.13 -10.89 1.52
CA SER A 348 5.21 -12.03 1.33
C SER A 348 4.33 -12.33 2.54
N PRO A 349 4.81 -12.30 3.80
CA PRO A 349 3.96 -12.51 4.97
C PRO A 349 2.76 -11.56 5.02
N PHE A 350 2.96 -10.30 4.60
CA PHE A 350 1.90 -9.31 4.55
C PHE A 350 0.88 -9.60 3.43
N THR A 351 1.33 -10.01 2.24
CA THR A 351 0.41 -10.33 1.13
C THR A 351 -0.30 -11.67 1.32
N GLU A 352 0.33 -12.64 1.98
CA GLU A 352 -0.26 -13.90 2.41
C GLU A 352 -1.34 -13.67 3.47
N ALA A 353 -1.07 -12.82 4.48
CA ALA A 353 -2.05 -12.42 5.48
C ALA A 353 -3.24 -11.63 4.88
N LEU A 354 -3.01 -10.81 3.84
CA LEU A 354 -4.08 -10.22 3.02
C LEU A 354 -4.82 -11.24 2.13
N GLY A 355 -4.35 -12.49 2.06
CA GLY A 355 -4.89 -13.53 1.17
C GLY A 355 -4.56 -13.36 -0.31
N ARG A 356 -3.66 -12.42 -0.67
CA ARG A 356 -3.21 -12.18 -2.05
C ARG A 356 -2.14 -13.18 -2.53
N GLY A 357 -1.64 -14.03 -1.63
CA GLY A 357 -0.60 -15.02 -1.92
C GLY A 357 0.81 -14.50 -1.65
N SER A 358 1.79 -15.38 -1.83
CA SER A 358 3.20 -15.12 -1.57
C SER A 358 3.86 -14.44 -2.76
N ILE A 359 4.57 -13.33 -2.55
CA ILE A 359 5.35 -12.66 -3.60
C ILE A 359 6.58 -13.50 -3.93
N SER A 360 7.24 -14.10 -2.92
CA SER A 360 8.46 -14.90 -3.09
C SER A 360 8.20 -16.21 -3.83
N GLU A 361 7.12 -16.93 -3.53
CA GLU A 361 6.79 -18.13 -4.33
C GLU A 361 6.40 -17.75 -5.77
N ALA A 362 5.77 -16.60 -6.01
CA ALA A 362 5.50 -16.13 -7.37
C ALA A 362 6.80 -15.80 -8.15
N TRP A 363 7.79 -15.16 -7.51
CA TRP A 363 9.12 -14.98 -8.11
C TRP A 363 9.86 -16.30 -8.34
N LYS A 364 9.77 -17.25 -7.40
CA LYS A 364 10.41 -18.56 -7.49
C LYS A 364 9.84 -19.41 -8.63
N LEU A 365 8.50 -19.48 -8.76
CA LEU A 365 7.85 -20.13 -9.90
C LEU A 365 8.24 -19.48 -11.24
N ALA A 366 8.37 -18.14 -11.27
CA ALA A 366 8.86 -17.44 -12.45
C ALA A 366 10.34 -17.74 -12.76
N LEU A 367 11.21 -17.87 -11.73
CA LEU A 367 12.61 -18.29 -11.89
C LEU A 367 12.72 -19.72 -12.42
N GLU A 368 11.86 -20.63 -11.96
CA GLU A 368 11.78 -22.01 -12.45
C GLU A 368 11.39 -22.00 -13.94
N HIS A 369 10.35 -21.26 -14.33
CA HIS A 369 9.89 -21.14 -15.72
C HIS A 369 10.84 -20.42 -16.69
N ASP A 370 11.64 -19.46 -16.23
CA ASP A 370 12.64 -18.76 -17.07
C ASP A 370 13.66 -19.73 -17.69
N ASN A 371 13.87 -20.91 -17.11
CA ASN A 371 14.77 -21.93 -17.65
C ASN A 371 14.13 -22.81 -18.75
N ASP A 372 12.79 -22.87 -18.82
CA ASP A 372 12.06 -23.85 -19.62
C ASP A 372 11.69 -23.35 -21.03
N ASN A 373 12.06 -22.12 -21.42
CA ASN A 373 11.72 -21.50 -22.71
C ASN A 373 10.21 -21.48 -23.06
N MET A 374 9.34 -21.68 -22.07
CA MET A 374 7.88 -21.63 -22.26
C MET A 374 7.42 -20.20 -22.48
N GLY A 375 6.72 -19.96 -23.60
CA GLY A 375 6.14 -18.65 -23.90
C GLY A 375 5.08 -18.20 -22.88
N PRO A 376 4.76 -16.90 -22.85
CA PRO A 376 3.90 -16.29 -21.82
C PRO A 376 2.53 -16.97 -21.69
N SER A 377 2.28 -17.61 -20.55
CA SER A 377 1.11 -18.47 -20.31
C SER A 377 0.25 -18.00 -19.13
N ALA A 378 -0.43 -16.86 -19.25
CA ALA A 378 -1.68 -16.56 -18.51
C ALA A 378 -2.39 -15.30 -19.03
N SER A 379 -3.70 -15.39 -19.28
CA SER A 379 -4.57 -14.22 -19.52
C SER A 379 -5.21 -13.74 -18.21
N HIS A 380 -4.44 -13.08 -17.35
CA HIS A 380 -4.99 -12.38 -16.19
C HIS A 380 -5.57 -11.01 -16.57
N ASP A 381 -6.89 -10.85 -16.39
CA ASP A 381 -7.66 -9.61 -16.59
C ASP A 381 -7.26 -8.54 -15.54
N SER A 382 -6.21 -7.77 -15.86
CA SER A 382 -5.72 -6.65 -15.04
C SER A 382 -6.56 -5.38 -15.16
N SER A 383 -7.58 -5.34 -16.03
CA SER A 383 -8.34 -4.11 -16.35
C SER A 383 -9.30 -3.67 -15.23
N ARG A 384 -9.56 -4.54 -14.24
CA ARG A 384 -10.55 -4.31 -13.21
C ARG A 384 -9.99 -3.55 -12.02
N ARG A 385 -10.34 -2.26 -11.95
CA ARG A 385 -10.19 -1.44 -10.73
C ARG A 385 -11.13 -1.94 -9.64
N TYR A 386 -10.68 -2.93 -8.87
CA TYR A 386 -11.39 -3.46 -7.71
C TYR A 386 -11.28 -2.53 -6.49
N ILE A 387 -12.40 -2.23 -5.84
CA ILE A 387 -12.42 -1.53 -4.53
C ILE A 387 -11.72 -2.37 -3.45
N ALA A 388 -11.80 -3.70 -3.56
CA ALA A 388 -11.08 -4.67 -2.74
C ALA A 388 -10.76 -5.93 -3.57
N HIS A 389 -9.59 -6.52 -3.37
CA HIS A 389 -9.17 -7.66 -4.19
C HIS A 389 -10.00 -8.91 -3.86
N PRO A 390 -10.43 -9.73 -4.84
CA PRO A 390 -11.27 -10.90 -4.57
C PRO A 390 -10.73 -11.82 -3.48
N SER A 391 -9.40 -12.03 -3.44
CA SER A 391 -8.77 -12.88 -2.42
C SER A 391 -8.76 -12.27 -1.01
N GLU A 392 -8.79 -10.94 -0.86
CA GLU A 392 -8.98 -10.28 0.44
C GLU A 392 -10.40 -10.51 0.96
N LEU A 393 -11.39 -10.44 0.06
CA LEU A 393 -12.78 -10.75 0.38
C LEU A 393 -12.94 -12.22 0.77
N SER A 394 -12.27 -13.14 0.05
CA SER A 394 -12.22 -14.56 0.43
C SER A 394 -11.50 -14.81 1.76
N MET A 395 -10.50 -14.01 2.12
CA MET A 395 -9.84 -14.11 3.43
C MET A 395 -10.79 -13.68 4.55
N LEU A 396 -11.49 -12.55 4.38
CA LEU A 396 -12.51 -12.09 5.32
C LEU A 396 -13.69 -13.07 5.43
N GLU A 397 -14.14 -13.66 4.32
CA GLU A 397 -15.17 -14.72 4.32
C GLU A 397 -14.74 -15.90 5.20
N ARG A 398 -13.53 -16.43 4.98
CA ARG A 398 -12.97 -17.54 5.78
C ARG A 398 -12.81 -17.16 7.26
N PHE A 399 -12.27 -15.98 7.56
CA PHE A 399 -12.10 -15.49 8.92
C PHE A 399 -13.43 -15.45 9.67
N ALA A 400 -14.44 -14.81 9.06
CA ALA A 400 -15.77 -14.69 9.66
C ALA A 400 -16.43 -16.08 9.88
N VAL A 401 -16.35 -16.97 8.88
CA VAL A 401 -16.90 -18.34 8.97
C VAL A 401 -16.20 -19.15 10.07
N ASN A 402 -14.87 -19.10 10.14
CA ASN A 402 -14.09 -19.79 11.17
C ASN A 402 -14.40 -19.27 12.57
N LEU A 403 -14.56 -17.96 12.74
CA LEU A 403 -14.94 -17.35 14.01
C LEU A 403 -16.35 -17.78 14.45
N GLN A 404 -17.33 -17.78 13.55
CA GLN A 404 -18.67 -18.25 13.89
C GLN A 404 -18.68 -19.74 14.26
N TRP A 405 -17.84 -20.56 13.62
CA TRP A 405 -17.62 -21.94 14.07
C TRP A 405 -16.95 -22.00 15.43
N ARG A 406 -15.94 -21.18 15.73
CA ARG A 406 -15.32 -21.10 17.07
C ARG A 406 -16.36 -20.86 18.16
N VAL A 407 -17.28 -19.92 17.97
CA VAL A 407 -18.42 -19.67 18.89
C VAL A 407 -19.27 -20.93 19.08
N ILE A 408 -19.58 -21.70 18.02
CA ILE A 408 -20.32 -22.97 18.13
C ILE A 408 -19.54 -24.01 18.93
N ARG A 409 -18.21 -24.12 18.72
CA ARG A 409 -17.34 -25.10 19.36
C ARG A 409 -17.17 -24.84 20.86
N GLU A 410 -16.83 -23.60 21.23
CA GLU A 410 -16.62 -23.20 22.63
C GLU A 410 -17.93 -23.24 23.44
N ALA A 411 -19.08 -23.06 22.78
CA ALA A 411 -20.40 -23.26 23.37
C ALA A 411 -20.80 -24.74 23.57
N GLY A 412 -20.00 -25.69 23.10
CA GLY A 412 -20.32 -27.12 23.13
C GLY A 412 -21.45 -27.53 22.17
N LEU A 413 -21.76 -26.70 21.17
CA LEU A 413 -22.91 -26.85 20.28
C LEU A 413 -22.60 -27.66 19.00
N GLU A 414 -21.35 -28.14 18.80
CA GLU A 414 -20.93 -28.80 17.54
C GLU A 414 -21.92 -29.85 17.02
N ASP A 415 -22.42 -30.71 17.91
CA ASP A 415 -23.31 -31.82 17.57
C ASP A 415 -24.68 -31.36 17.06
N SER A 416 -25.23 -30.30 17.66
CA SER A 416 -26.47 -29.66 17.19
C SER A 416 -26.31 -29.01 15.80
N PHE A 417 -25.08 -28.60 15.45
CA PHE A 417 -24.78 -27.85 14.23
C PHE A 417 -24.12 -28.66 13.11
N ARG A 418 -23.89 -29.98 13.27
CA ARG A 418 -23.26 -30.85 12.25
C ARG A 418 -23.87 -30.80 10.84
N ARG A 419 -25.13 -30.39 10.69
CA ARG A 419 -25.84 -30.25 9.40
C ARG A 419 -26.01 -28.80 8.95
N VAL A 420 -25.67 -27.83 9.78
CA VAL A 420 -25.85 -26.41 9.54
C VAL A 420 -24.63 -25.87 8.80
N ARG A 421 -24.85 -25.14 7.70
CA ARG A 421 -23.78 -24.47 6.96
C ARG A 421 -23.57 -23.06 7.50
N VAL A 422 -22.35 -22.71 7.88
CA VAL A 422 -21.97 -21.32 8.16
C VAL A 422 -21.51 -20.66 6.86
N MET A 423 -22.05 -19.49 6.55
CA MET A 423 -21.74 -18.69 5.36
C MET A 423 -21.60 -17.21 5.75
N ALA A 424 -20.76 -16.44 5.05
CA ALA A 424 -20.63 -15.01 5.29
C ALA A 424 -20.99 -14.19 4.02
N THR A 425 -21.74 -13.12 4.20
CA THR A 425 -21.84 -12.06 3.20
C THR A 425 -20.74 -11.04 3.46
N VAL A 426 -19.87 -10.84 2.46
CA VAL A 426 -18.78 -9.87 2.56
C VAL A 426 -19.16 -8.55 1.88
N HIS A 427 -19.02 -7.46 2.62
CA HIS A 427 -19.31 -6.10 2.18
C HIS A 427 -18.01 -5.31 1.96
N VAL A 428 -18.03 -4.48 0.92
CA VAL A 428 -17.06 -3.39 0.68
C VAL A 428 -17.71 -2.01 0.77
N ASP A 429 -19.04 -1.96 0.79
CA ASP A 429 -19.84 -0.76 1.00
C ASP A 429 -20.36 -0.73 2.44
N VAL A 430 -20.20 0.43 3.09
CA VAL A 430 -20.50 0.59 4.51
C VAL A 430 -22.00 0.63 4.79
N ASP A 431 -22.80 1.19 3.88
CA ASP A 431 -24.25 1.31 4.07
C ASP A 431 -24.93 -0.05 3.87
N SER A 432 -24.55 -0.79 2.83
CA SER A 432 -24.91 -2.19 2.62
C SER A 432 -24.61 -3.05 3.86
N PHE A 433 -23.44 -2.87 4.48
CA PHE A 433 -23.13 -3.55 5.74
C PHE A 433 -24.02 -3.08 6.88
N ILE A 434 -24.19 -1.78 7.10
CA ILE A 434 -24.98 -1.20 8.21
C ILE A 434 -26.41 -1.75 8.22
N TYR A 435 -27.08 -1.84 7.07
CA TYR A 435 -28.45 -2.33 6.95
C TYR A 435 -28.60 -3.86 6.84
N SER A 436 -27.51 -4.62 6.67
CA SER A 436 -27.53 -6.10 6.74
C SER A 436 -27.68 -6.62 8.18
N GLN A 437 -28.12 -7.87 8.34
CA GLN A 437 -28.23 -8.55 9.64
C GLN A 437 -27.84 -10.03 9.53
N PRO A 438 -27.24 -10.64 10.56
CA PRO A 438 -27.00 -12.07 10.57
C PRO A 438 -28.31 -12.84 10.72
N THR A 439 -28.50 -13.91 9.95
CA THR A 439 -29.72 -14.72 9.94
C THR A 439 -29.43 -16.20 10.19
N THR A 440 -30.41 -16.91 10.72
CA THR A 440 -30.35 -18.36 11.00
C THR A 440 -31.57 -19.06 10.44
N THR A 441 -31.38 -20.30 10.01
CA THR A 441 -32.41 -21.24 9.52
C THR A 441 -32.03 -22.65 9.96
N SER A 442 -32.89 -23.64 9.76
CA SER A 442 -32.53 -25.06 10.02
C SER A 442 -31.25 -25.52 9.30
N ASP A 443 -30.93 -24.91 8.15
CA ASP A 443 -29.94 -25.43 7.20
C ASP A 443 -28.65 -24.58 7.14
N TYR A 444 -28.72 -23.32 7.60
CA TYR A 444 -27.57 -22.40 7.55
C TYR A 444 -27.65 -21.25 8.57
N ILE A 445 -26.47 -20.77 8.94
CA ILE A 445 -26.20 -19.47 9.58
C ILE A 445 -25.56 -18.57 8.52
N MET A 446 -26.12 -17.38 8.29
CA MET A 446 -25.54 -16.35 7.45
C MET A 446 -25.06 -15.19 8.33
N ILE A 447 -23.76 -14.93 8.35
CA ILE A 447 -23.15 -13.79 9.05
C ILE A 447 -22.79 -12.66 8.07
N GLN A 448 -22.51 -11.48 8.60
CA GLN A 448 -22.17 -10.30 7.81
C GLN A 448 -20.77 -9.82 8.18
N ALA A 449 -19.92 -9.57 7.19
CA ALA A 449 -18.55 -9.14 7.40
C ALA A 449 -18.21 -7.95 6.49
N TYR A 450 -17.58 -6.91 7.02
CA TYR A 450 -17.21 -5.71 6.27
C TYR A 450 -15.70 -5.50 6.30
N LEU A 451 -15.14 -5.34 5.10
CA LEU A 451 -13.73 -5.06 4.88
C LEU A 451 -13.48 -3.56 5.10
N TYR A 452 -13.29 -3.17 6.36
CA TYR A 452 -12.99 -1.78 6.69
C TYR A 452 -11.52 -1.48 6.45
N ARG A 453 -11.22 -0.44 5.67
CA ARG A 453 -9.87 0.15 5.62
C ARG A 453 -9.94 1.50 6.32
N PRO A 454 -9.26 1.72 7.46
CA PRO A 454 -9.22 3.03 8.08
C PRO A 454 -8.61 4.02 7.09
N ASN A 455 -9.38 5.05 6.74
CA ASN A 455 -8.98 6.21 5.94
C ASN A 455 -8.36 5.92 4.55
N LEU A 456 -9.20 5.50 3.60
CA LEU A 456 -8.96 5.65 2.13
C LEU A 456 -9.02 7.12 1.64
N VAL A 457 -8.94 8.10 2.55
CA VAL A 457 -8.93 9.54 2.26
C VAL A 457 -7.56 9.89 1.63
N PRO A 458 -7.48 10.76 0.59
CA PRO A 458 -6.34 10.83 -0.34
C PRO A 458 -4.92 11.12 0.20
N TYR A 459 -4.73 11.42 1.48
CA TYR A 459 -3.44 11.90 2.04
C TYR A 459 -2.73 10.92 3.01
N GLY A 460 -3.24 9.70 3.16
CA GLY A 460 -2.83 8.75 4.19
C GLY A 460 -1.68 7.77 3.88
N HIS A 461 -0.56 8.18 3.29
CA HIS A 461 0.60 7.25 3.15
C HIS A 461 1.10 6.76 4.54
N ARG A 462 0.98 7.61 5.55
CA ARG A 462 1.30 7.34 6.98
C ARG A 462 0.36 6.36 7.67
N ILE A 463 -0.76 5.99 7.06
CA ILE A 463 -1.84 5.17 7.64
C ILE A 463 -1.62 3.69 7.29
N PRO A 464 -1.98 2.72 8.15
CA PRO A 464 -1.92 1.30 7.83
C PRO A 464 -2.56 0.94 6.49
N MET A 465 -1.95 -0.01 5.78
CA MET A 465 -2.53 -0.66 4.60
C MET A 465 -3.56 -1.72 4.96
N ALA A 466 -3.35 -2.42 6.09
CA ALA A 466 -4.12 -3.57 6.48
C ALA A 466 -5.61 -3.22 6.72
N PRO A 467 -6.54 -4.10 6.31
CA PRO A 467 -7.93 -3.95 6.69
C PRO A 467 -8.14 -4.29 8.17
N HIS A 468 -9.16 -3.71 8.77
CA HIS A 468 -9.80 -4.23 9.96
C HIS A 468 -11.09 -4.96 9.53
N TYR A 469 -11.53 -5.92 10.32
CA TYR A 469 -12.73 -6.70 10.05
C TYR A 469 -13.84 -6.25 11.00
N ILE A 470 -14.97 -5.80 10.45
CA ILE A 470 -16.16 -5.43 11.23
C ILE A 470 -17.22 -6.50 10.98
N LEU A 471 -17.71 -7.12 12.05
CA LEU A 471 -18.46 -8.37 11.98
C LEU A 471 -19.83 -8.26 12.66
N LYS A 472 -20.82 -8.95 12.08
CA LYS A 472 -22.10 -9.28 12.71
C LYS A 472 -22.27 -10.79 12.66
N ILE A 473 -22.05 -11.45 13.78
CA ILE A 473 -22.17 -12.91 13.95
C ILE A 473 -23.33 -13.23 14.90
N LYS A 474 -23.58 -14.51 15.17
CA LYS A 474 -24.51 -14.97 16.20
C LYS A 474 -23.74 -15.43 17.44
N SER A 475 -24.20 -14.99 18.61
CA SER A 475 -23.67 -15.40 19.91
C SER A 475 -23.99 -16.86 20.22
N ALA A 476 -23.21 -17.47 21.11
CA ALA A 476 -23.41 -18.83 21.60
C ALA A 476 -24.83 -19.03 22.14
N ARG A 477 -25.27 -18.12 23.01
CA ARG A 477 -26.63 -18.08 23.55
C ARG A 477 -27.69 -17.90 22.46
N GLY A 478 -27.43 -17.02 21.49
CA GLY A 478 -28.31 -16.78 20.35
C GLY A 478 -28.58 -18.03 19.51
N LEU A 479 -27.53 -18.83 19.29
CA LEU A 479 -27.61 -20.10 18.59
C LEU A 479 -28.34 -21.16 19.41
N ALA A 480 -28.05 -21.26 20.72
CA ALA A 480 -28.75 -22.20 21.60
C ALA A 480 -30.25 -21.92 21.71
N GLU A 481 -30.65 -20.64 21.80
CA GLU A 481 -32.05 -20.19 21.78
C GLU A 481 -32.71 -20.44 20.41
N ALA A 482 -32.02 -20.20 19.29
CA ALA A 482 -32.59 -20.31 17.94
C ALA A 482 -32.79 -21.76 17.44
N TYR A 483 -32.08 -22.73 18.02
CA TYR A 483 -32.14 -24.16 17.63
C TYR A 483 -32.72 -25.06 18.74
N ASP A 484 -33.31 -24.47 19.79
CA ASP A 484 -33.92 -25.16 20.95
C ASP A 484 -33.05 -26.31 21.50
N THR A 485 -31.76 -26.01 21.69
CA THR A 485 -30.75 -27.05 21.92
C THR A 485 -30.78 -27.64 23.34
N GLY A 486 -31.60 -27.10 24.24
CA GLY A 486 -31.66 -27.48 25.65
C GLY A 486 -30.43 -27.11 26.48
N HIS A 487 -29.34 -26.61 25.88
CA HIS A 487 -28.12 -26.25 26.58
C HIS A 487 -28.26 -24.92 27.33
N ASN A 488 -27.92 -24.94 28.63
CA ASN A 488 -27.70 -23.74 29.41
C ASN A 488 -26.29 -23.20 29.08
N ILE A 489 -26.21 -22.25 28.14
CA ILE A 489 -24.94 -21.64 27.73
C ILE A 489 -24.42 -20.73 28.85
N THR A 490 -23.36 -21.18 29.53
CA THR A 490 -22.66 -20.44 30.60
C THR A 490 -21.32 -19.85 30.16
N CYS A 491 -20.86 -20.14 28.94
CA CYS A 491 -19.63 -19.55 28.40
C CYS A 491 -19.89 -18.13 27.87
N ASP A 492 -18.90 -17.26 28.01
CA ASP A 492 -18.86 -15.99 27.30
C ASP A 492 -18.69 -16.22 25.79
N ASP A 493 -19.13 -15.26 24.98
CA ASP A 493 -18.81 -15.24 23.54
C ASP A 493 -17.30 -14.99 23.33
N VAL A 494 -16.73 -15.58 22.26
CA VAL A 494 -15.33 -15.41 21.84
C VAL A 494 -14.91 -13.95 21.89
N LEU A 495 -13.81 -13.64 22.58
CA LEU A 495 -13.33 -12.26 22.74
C LEU A 495 -12.43 -11.86 21.56
N ALA A 496 -12.57 -10.61 21.09
CA ALA A 496 -11.67 -10.06 20.08
C ALA A 496 -10.22 -9.95 20.59
N SER A 497 -10.01 -9.74 21.89
CA SER A 497 -8.70 -9.83 22.55
C SER A 497 -7.96 -11.14 22.28
N GLN A 498 -8.63 -12.29 22.44
CA GLN A 498 -8.04 -13.62 22.17
C GLN A 498 -7.66 -13.78 20.70
N ILE A 499 -8.50 -13.28 19.79
CA ILE A 499 -8.22 -13.29 18.35
C ILE A 499 -6.97 -12.44 18.04
N HIS A 500 -6.80 -11.29 18.68
CA HIS A 500 -5.62 -10.44 18.49
C HIS A 500 -4.33 -11.06 19.05
N GLU A 501 -4.40 -11.81 20.15
CA GLU A 501 -3.27 -12.57 20.69
C GLU A 501 -2.83 -13.68 19.71
N GLU A 502 -3.79 -14.45 19.19
CA GLU A 502 -3.56 -15.50 18.18
C GLU A 502 -3.05 -14.93 16.85
N ASP A 503 -3.63 -13.84 16.33
CA ASP A 503 -3.17 -13.17 15.11
C ASP A 503 -1.74 -12.61 15.28
N MET A 504 -1.38 -12.13 16.47
CA MET A 504 -0.02 -11.65 16.77
C MET A 504 0.99 -12.80 16.86
N GLU A 505 0.66 -13.91 17.53
CA GLU A 505 1.50 -15.11 17.56
C GLU A 505 1.69 -15.68 16.14
N GLN A 506 0.61 -15.79 15.36
CA GLN A 506 0.68 -16.23 13.98
C GLN A 506 1.53 -15.29 13.12
N ALA A 507 1.37 -13.97 13.25
CA ALA A 507 2.15 -12.99 12.50
C ALA A 507 3.66 -13.06 12.83
N LEU A 508 4.03 -13.27 14.10
CA LEU A 508 5.41 -13.51 14.54
C LEU A 508 5.99 -14.81 13.95
N GLY A 509 5.15 -15.82 13.72
CA GLY A 509 5.52 -17.05 13.01
C GLY A 509 5.64 -16.89 11.50
N MET A 510 5.03 -15.86 10.90
CA MET A 510 5.04 -15.61 9.45
C MET A 510 6.17 -14.67 8.97
N VAL A 511 6.54 -13.66 9.76
CA VAL A 511 7.57 -12.68 9.33
C VAL A 511 8.98 -13.29 9.23
N PRO A 512 9.90 -12.71 8.42
CA PRO A 512 11.28 -13.19 8.36
C PRO A 512 11.99 -13.03 9.71
N GLU A 513 12.94 -13.92 10.00
CA GLU A 513 13.70 -13.94 11.25
C GLU A 513 14.26 -12.57 11.65
N ALA A 514 14.87 -11.85 10.70
CA ALA A 514 15.43 -10.52 10.94
C ALA A 514 14.37 -9.48 11.36
N ALA A 515 13.15 -9.56 10.81
CA ALA A 515 12.06 -8.66 11.15
C ALA A 515 11.44 -9.01 12.51
N ARG A 516 11.31 -10.31 12.83
CA ARG A 516 10.92 -10.76 14.17
C ARG A 516 11.93 -10.30 15.22
N ALA A 517 13.21 -10.57 15.00
CA ALA A 517 14.27 -10.18 15.93
C ALA A 517 14.32 -8.66 16.17
N ASP A 518 14.12 -7.85 15.12
CA ASP A 518 14.02 -6.39 15.26
C ASP A 518 12.82 -5.97 16.12
N PHE A 519 11.63 -6.52 15.84
CA PHE A 519 10.44 -6.27 16.63
C PHE A 519 10.56 -6.76 18.08
N GLU A 520 11.21 -7.89 18.32
CA GLU A 520 11.49 -8.38 19.68
C GLU A 520 12.52 -7.51 20.41
N ALA A 521 13.48 -6.92 19.70
CA ALA A 521 14.47 -6.01 20.28
C ALA A 521 13.89 -4.62 20.60
N ARG A 522 13.15 -4.02 19.67
CA ARG A 522 12.74 -2.60 19.72
C ARG A 522 11.24 -2.37 19.75
N GLY A 523 10.45 -3.30 19.22
CA GLY A 523 9.02 -3.13 19.01
C GLY A 523 8.16 -3.09 20.27
N LYS A 524 7.00 -2.44 20.14
CA LYS A 524 5.88 -2.42 21.08
C LYS A 524 5.01 -3.67 20.90
N ARG A 525 4.85 -4.46 21.95
CA ARG A 525 3.95 -5.63 21.95
C ARG A 525 2.51 -5.20 22.16
N TRP A 526 1.56 -5.94 21.57
CA TRP A 526 0.15 -5.78 21.93
C TRP A 526 -0.11 -6.30 23.33
N GLN A 527 -0.87 -5.52 24.11
CA GLN A 527 -1.50 -5.94 25.35
C GLN A 527 -3.00 -5.95 25.10
N CYS A 528 -3.55 -7.10 24.75
CA CYS A 528 -4.96 -7.23 24.38
C CYS A 528 -5.83 -7.06 25.64
N ALA A 529 -6.56 -5.95 25.72
CA ALA A 529 -7.48 -5.68 26.82
C ALA A 529 -8.83 -6.34 26.56
N LEU A 530 -9.60 -6.59 27.63
CA LEU A 530 -10.97 -7.08 27.51
C LEU A 530 -11.80 -6.18 26.58
N ASP A 531 -12.59 -6.82 25.73
CA ASP A 531 -13.50 -6.15 24.81
C ASP A 531 -14.43 -5.17 25.53
N ARG A 532 -14.50 -3.93 25.03
CA ARG A 532 -15.38 -2.90 25.59
C ARG A 532 -16.75 -2.99 24.96
N ASP A 533 -17.77 -3.41 25.71
CA ASP A 533 -19.16 -3.28 25.27
C ASP A 533 -19.53 -1.79 25.20
N VAL A 534 -19.86 -1.30 24.00
CA VAL A 534 -20.23 0.09 23.76
C VAL A 534 -21.74 0.26 23.50
N LEU A 535 -22.56 -0.75 23.79
CA LEU A 535 -24.01 -0.73 23.55
C LEU A 535 -24.71 0.47 24.21
N SER A 536 -24.33 0.85 25.42
CA SER A 536 -24.87 2.03 26.12
C SER A 536 -24.36 3.38 25.58
N SER A 537 -23.27 3.37 24.81
CA SER A 537 -22.56 4.57 24.35
C SER A 537 -22.89 4.95 22.90
N ILE A 538 -23.57 4.05 22.16
CA ILE A 538 -23.99 4.28 20.77
C ILE A 538 -25.45 4.69 20.67
N LYS A 539 -25.74 5.61 19.75
CA LYS A 539 -27.09 6.08 19.39
C LYS A 539 -27.59 5.45 18.08
N SER A 540 -26.69 4.87 17.28
CA SER A 540 -27.02 4.22 16.02
C SER A 540 -25.95 3.21 15.59
N PRO A 541 -26.27 2.26 14.70
CA PRO A 541 -25.28 1.39 14.06
C PRO A 541 -24.23 2.17 13.25
N VAL A 542 -24.61 3.33 12.67
CA VAL A 542 -23.68 4.21 11.95
C VAL A 542 -22.57 4.69 12.87
N GLN A 543 -22.92 5.15 14.07
CA GLN A 543 -21.97 5.61 15.10
C GLN A 543 -21.04 4.48 15.55
N TRP A 544 -21.56 3.26 15.76
CA TRP A 544 -20.69 2.12 16.05
C TRP A 544 -19.69 1.84 14.92
N VAL A 545 -20.13 1.81 13.66
CA VAL A 545 -19.24 1.49 12.53
C VAL A 545 -18.19 2.58 12.31
N LYS A 546 -18.57 3.86 12.34
CA LYS A 546 -17.70 4.99 11.98
C LYS A 546 -16.92 5.59 13.16
N ASP A 547 -17.56 5.73 14.32
CA ASP A 547 -17.07 6.60 15.40
C ASP A 547 -16.50 5.82 16.61
N MET A 548 -16.63 4.49 16.61
CA MET A 548 -16.04 3.59 17.61
C MET A 548 -14.94 2.74 16.96
N PRO A 549 -13.74 3.26 16.67
CA PRO A 549 -12.63 2.47 16.14
C PRO A 549 -12.09 1.47 17.17
N ILE A 550 -11.26 0.52 16.73
CA ILE A 550 -10.40 -0.24 17.64
C ILE A 550 -9.40 0.76 18.24
N GLU A 551 -9.24 0.74 19.55
CA GLU A 551 -8.35 1.65 20.26
C GLU A 551 -6.97 1.03 20.40
N LEU A 552 -5.95 1.82 20.05
CA LEU A 552 -4.54 1.50 20.17
C LEU A 552 -3.92 2.58 21.06
N VAL A 553 -3.66 2.24 22.32
CA VAL A 553 -3.18 3.19 23.34
C VAL A 553 -1.83 2.71 23.84
N ASP A 554 -0.78 3.51 23.66
CA ASP A 554 0.53 3.18 24.24
C ASP A 554 0.41 3.24 25.78
N THR A 555 0.60 2.09 26.44
CA THR A 555 0.56 1.94 27.91
C THR A 555 1.96 1.88 28.53
N GLY A 556 3.00 1.89 27.70
CA GLY A 556 4.39 2.04 28.11
C GLY A 556 5.34 2.01 26.90
N PRO A 557 6.66 2.21 27.11
CA PRO A 557 7.64 2.35 26.03
C PRO A 557 7.67 1.19 25.03
N ARG A 558 7.23 -0.01 25.44
CA ARG A 558 7.24 -1.25 24.66
C ARG A 558 5.88 -1.96 24.64
N THR A 559 4.80 -1.26 24.93
CA THR A 559 3.47 -1.86 25.07
C THR A 559 2.39 -0.93 24.53
N THR A 560 1.56 -1.46 23.62
CA THR A 560 0.35 -0.81 23.14
C THR A 560 -0.84 -1.67 23.54
N GLN A 561 -1.72 -1.12 24.35
CA GLN A 561 -3.01 -1.74 24.66
C GLN A 561 -3.91 -1.72 23.43
N VAL A 562 -4.50 -2.87 23.12
CA VAL A 562 -5.46 -3.03 22.02
C VAL A 562 -6.83 -3.34 22.61
N THR A 563 -7.81 -2.47 22.35
CA THR A 563 -9.17 -2.60 22.89
C THR A 563 -10.21 -2.59 21.76
N SER A 564 -10.97 -3.66 21.62
CA SER A 564 -12.03 -3.76 20.61
C SER A 564 -13.39 -3.31 21.16
N PRO A 565 -14.12 -2.42 20.44
CA PRO A 565 -15.50 -2.08 20.78
C PRO A 565 -16.46 -3.14 20.23
N VAL A 566 -17.23 -3.75 21.13
CA VAL A 566 -18.23 -4.78 20.81
C VAL A 566 -19.64 -4.30 21.15
N LEU A 567 -20.66 -5.01 20.64
CA LEU A 567 -22.05 -4.85 21.07
C LEU A 567 -22.60 -6.23 21.45
N LYS A 568 -23.15 -6.35 22.66
CA LYS A 568 -23.83 -7.56 23.15
C LYS A 568 -25.30 -7.27 23.49
N PRO A 569 -26.21 -7.13 22.49
CA PRO A 569 -27.64 -6.92 22.75
C PRO A 569 -28.24 -8.05 23.60
N GLN A 570 -28.96 -7.68 24.66
CA GLN A 570 -29.65 -8.65 25.53
C GLN A 570 -30.80 -9.34 24.79
N SER A 571 -30.96 -10.66 24.97
CA SER A 571 -32.03 -11.43 24.32
C SER A 571 -33.44 -11.26 24.94
N SER A 572 -33.59 -10.38 25.93
CA SER A 572 -34.81 -10.23 26.74
C SER A 572 -36.01 -9.61 26.01
N ASN A 573 -35.81 -8.79 24.97
CA ASN A 573 -36.89 -8.14 24.23
C ASN A 573 -37.53 -9.08 23.18
N ARG A 574 -38.31 -10.07 23.67
CA ARG A 574 -39.06 -11.04 22.85
C ARG A 574 -40.06 -10.44 21.85
N GLU A 575 -40.46 -9.18 22.02
CA GLU A 575 -41.47 -8.52 21.17
C GLU A 575 -40.92 -8.11 19.78
N GLY A 576 -39.59 -8.01 19.63
CA GLY A 576 -38.96 -7.86 18.32
C GLY A 576 -38.72 -9.22 17.68
N GLY A 577 -39.57 -9.64 16.74
CA GLY A 577 -39.50 -10.96 16.08
C GLY A 577 -38.08 -11.35 15.66
N GLY A 578 -37.68 -12.60 15.99
CA GLY A 578 -36.31 -13.04 16.34
C GLY A 578 -35.14 -12.89 15.34
N ARG A 579 -35.24 -12.01 14.33
CA ARG A 579 -34.13 -11.64 13.44
C ARG A 579 -32.97 -11.00 14.20
N PHE A 580 -33.26 -10.23 15.25
CA PHE A 580 -32.25 -9.49 16.03
C PHE A 580 -31.75 -10.24 17.26
N THR A 581 -32.46 -11.29 17.71
CA THR A 581 -32.07 -12.09 18.87
C THR A 581 -30.70 -12.73 18.65
N GLY A 582 -29.84 -12.64 19.68
CA GLY A 582 -28.59 -13.39 19.70
C GLY A 582 -27.55 -12.95 18.67
N SER A 583 -27.57 -11.70 18.20
CA SER A 583 -26.51 -11.15 17.37
C SER A 583 -25.36 -10.63 18.24
N TYR A 584 -24.11 -10.94 17.87
CA TYR A 584 -22.90 -10.40 18.50
C TYR A 584 -22.11 -9.62 17.46
N TYR A 585 -21.68 -8.42 17.83
CA TYR A 585 -21.03 -7.47 16.93
C TYR A 585 -19.65 -7.15 17.47
N LEU A 586 -18.62 -7.32 16.65
CA LEU A 586 -17.24 -7.08 17.04
C LEU A 586 -16.43 -6.45 15.91
N LYS A 587 -15.33 -5.81 16.30
CA LYS A 587 -14.28 -5.34 15.38
C LYS A 587 -13.00 -6.07 15.73
N CYS A 588 -12.30 -6.55 14.72
CA CYS A 588 -10.98 -7.16 14.87
C CYS A 588 -9.98 -6.42 13.98
N LEU A 589 -8.73 -6.34 14.44
CA LEU A 589 -7.60 -6.21 13.52
C LEU A 589 -7.57 -7.47 12.64
N SER A 590 -6.98 -7.39 11.45
CA SER A 590 -6.70 -8.59 10.66
C SER A 590 -5.31 -9.11 10.98
N LEU A 591 -5.05 -10.38 10.69
CA LEU A 591 -3.70 -10.94 10.63
C LEU A 591 -2.72 -10.06 9.82
N ALA A 592 -3.17 -9.42 8.74
CA ALA A 592 -2.35 -8.48 7.96
C ALA A 592 -1.98 -7.21 8.75
N ALA A 593 -2.84 -6.77 9.67
CA ALA A 593 -2.56 -5.66 10.58
C ALA A 593 -1.57 -6.06 11.68
N ALA A 594 -1.60 -7.31 12.15
CA ALA A 594 -0.56 -7.85 13.04
C ALA A 594 0.81 -7.93 12.34
N VAL A 595 0.85 -8.39 11.08
CA VAL A 595 2.09 -8.37 10.27
C VAL A 595 2.57 -6.93 10.03
N GLU A 596 1.69 -6.01 9.62
CA GLU A 596 2.05 -4.59 9.42
C GLU A 596 2.53 -3.92 10.72
N TRP A 597 1.98 -4.32 11.87
CA TRP A 597 2.44 -3.86 13.18
C TRP A 597 3.87 -4.29 13.46
N ILE A 598 4.19 -5.57 13.24
CA ILE A 598 5.54 -6.11 13.41
C ILE A 598 6.55 -5.43 12.47
N LEU A 599 6.17 -5.24 11.20
CA LEU A 599 7.05 -4.66 10.18
C LEU A 599 7.20 -3.12 10.25
N CYS A 600 6.31 -2.41 10.96
CA CYS A 600 6.32 -0.94 10.95
C CYS A 600 5.74 -0.30 12.22
N ASP A 601 4.44 -0.41 12.50
CA ASP A 601 3.79 0.46 13.50
C ASP A 601 4.25 0.22 14.93
N GLY A 602 4.54 -1.04 15.28
CA GLY A 602 5.11 -1.39 16.58
C GLY A 602 6.55 -0.93 16.76
N LEU A 603 7.28 -0.63 15.69
CA LEU A 603 8.66 -0.14 15.72
C LEU A 603 8.76 1.38 15.91
N ARG A 604 7.62 2.09 15.90
CA ARG A 604 7.54 3.53 16.14
C ARG A 604 7.76 3.84 17.63
N PRO A 605 8.40 4.98 17.97
CA PRO A 605 8.50 5.44 19.35
C PRO A 605 7.14 5.48 20.06
N SER A 606 7.14 5.22 21.37
CA SER A 606 5.96 5.38 22.22
C SER A 606 5.49 6.83 22.22
N THR A 607 4.17 7.05 22.07
CA THR A 607 3.55 8.37 22.25
C THR A 607 3.12 8.64 23.69
N ALA A 608 3.09 7.62 24.55
CA ALA A 608 2.99 7.83 25.99
C ALA A 608 4.22 8.66 26.42
N SER A 609 3.96 9.88 26.89
CA SER A 609 5.02 10.83 27.22
C SER A 609 5.92 10.27 28.32
N ASP A 610 7.24 10.31 28.07
CA ASP A 610 8.20 10.49 29.15
C ASP A 610 7.69 11.69 29.96
N GLY A 611 7.25 11.47 31.21
CA GLY A 611 6.58 12.49 32.04
C GLY A 611 7.50 13.63 32.48
N ARG A 612 7.91 14.45 31.50
CA ARG A 612 8.79 15.61 31.59
C ARG A 612 8.13 16.85 30.97
N ASP A 613 6.82 16.97 31.13
CA ASP A 613 6.08 18.23 31.01
C ASP A 613 6.01 18.91 32.40
#